data_AF-A7EQK3-F1
#
_entry.id   AF-A7EQK3-F1
#
_cell.length_a   1.000
_cell.length_b   1.000
_cell.length_c   1.000
_cell.angle_alpha   90.00
_cell.angle_beta   90.00
_cell.angle_gamma   90.00
#
_symmetry.space_group_name_H-M   'P 1'
#
loop_
_entity.id
_entity.type
_entity.pdbx_description
1 polymer ?
#
loop_
_entity_poly.entity_id
_entity_poly.type
_entity_poly.pdbx_seq_one_letter_code
_entity_poly.pdbx_strand_id
1 'polypeptide(L)'
;MAVIGSGPAGFYTSYKVMSRIENSTVDVYEHLPVPFGLNCQDKFNEVAESPDFNFIGNISIGDHAGALPLASLLPHYDAILFAYGASRDRTLNIPGEDNLKGIYSARAFVGWYNGLPEYADLEPDLTQGDEAIIIGQGNVALDVARILLQDPDVLRTTDITERAIDTLQKSRVRRVRVVGRRGPLQVRFMGLSGAYLC
;
A
#
# COMPACT_ATOMS: atom_id res chain seq x y z
N MET A 1 -15.47 5.11 -19.54
CA MET A 1 -14.64 5.90 -18.59
C MET A 1 -13.36 5.14 -18.29
N ALA A 2 -12.21 5.83 -18.24
CA ALA A 2 -10.97 5.22 -17.75
C ALA A 2 -10.74 5.58 -16.28
N VAL A 3 -10.22 4.63 -15.51
CA VAL A 3 -9.80 4.83 -14.11
C VAL A 3 -8.34 4.44 -13.99
N ILE A 4 -7.51 5.34 -13.46
CA ILE A 4 -6.07 5.12 -13.27
C ILE A 4 -5.85 4.80 -11.79
N GLY A 5 -5.70 3.51 -11.47
CA GLY A 5 -5.54 2.95 -10.13
C GLY A 5 -6.71 2.07 -9.71
N SER A 6 -6.40 0.84 -9.31
CA SER A 6 -7.38 -0.18 -8.89
C SER A 6 -7.50 -0.30 -7.36
N GLY A 7 -7.13 0.75 -6.62
CA GLY A 7 -7.40 0.82 -5.18
C GLY A 7 -8.88 1.05 -4.87
N PRO A 8 -9.24 1.18 -3.58
CA PRO A 8 -10.63 1.38 -3.18
C PRO A 8 -11.31 2.57 -3.87
N ALA A 9 -10.61 3.68 -4.04
CA ALA A 9 -11.16 4.87 -4.71
C ALA A 9 -11.54 4.57 -6.17
N GLY A 10 -10.74 3.79 -6.89
CA GLY A 10 -10.99 3.41 -8.27
C GLY A 10 -12.23 2.54 -8.36
N PHE A 11 -12.23 1.41 -7.65
CA PHE A 11 -13.34 0.47 -7.67
C PHE A 11 -14.66 1.06 -7.15
N TYR A 12 -14.66 1.82 -6.06
CA TYR A 12 -15.89 2.44 -5.56
C TYR A 12 -16.48 3.41 -6.59
N THR A 13 -15.62 4.12 -7.32
CA THR A 13 -16.09 5.02 -8.37
C THR A 13 -16.62 4.23 -9.57
N SER A 14 -15.92 3.17 -10.00
CA SER A 14 -16.39 2.27 -11.05
C SER A 14 -17.76 1.68 -10.71
N TYR A 15 -17.92 1.10 -9.52
CA TYR A 15 -19.20 0.60 -9.02
C TYR A 15 -20.30 1.67 -9.09
N LYS A 16 -19.99 2.88 -8.62
CA LYS A 16 -20.99 3.94 -8.54
C LYS A 16 -21.41 4.44 -9.91
N VAL A 17 -20.47 4.58 -10.83
CA VAL A 17 -20.72 4.98 -12.22
C VAL A 17 -21.59 3.93 -12.91
N MET A 18 -21.21 2.66 -12.85
CA MET A 18 -21.95 1.56 -13.46
C MET A 18 -23.36 1.39 -12.88
N SER A 19 -23.54 1.68 -11.58
CA SER A 19 -24.86 1.62 -10.93
C SER A 19 -25.80 2.79 -11.29
N ARG A 20 -25.29 3.87 -11.91
CA ARG A 20 -26.04 5.11 -12.12
C ARG A 20 -26.15 5.55 -13.57
N ILE A 21 -25.21 5.11 -14.41
CA ILE A 21 -25.14 5.48 -15.82
C ILE A 21 -25.35 4.20 -16.62
N GLU A 22 -26.51 4.11 -17.27
CA GLU A 22 -26.81 2.98 -18.15
C GLU A 22 -25.82 2.94 -19.33
N ASN A 23 -25.47 1.73 -19.77
CA ASN A 23 -24.52 1.49 -20.87
C ASN A 23 -23.13 2.13 -20.65
N SER A 24 -22.70 2.33 -19.40
CA SER A 24 -21.36 2.81 -19.11
C SER A 24 -20.35 1.65 -19.08
N THR A 25 -19.31 1.74 -19.90
CA THR A 25 -18.13 0.85 -19.82
C THR A 25 -17.03 1.51 -18.98
N VAL A 26 -16.38 0.74 -18.10
CA VAL A 26 -15.29 1.22 -17.25
C VAL A 26 -14.04 0.37 -17.44
N ASP A 27 -12.94 1.03 -17.80
CA ASP A 27 -11.63 0.40 -17.94
C ASP A 27 -10.72 0.88 -16.79
N VAL A 28 -10.25 -0.04 -15.98
CA VAL A 28 -9.39 0.24 -14.81
C VAL A 28 -7.95 -0.15 -15.15
N TYR A 29 -7.09 0.85 -15.24
CA TYR A 29 -5.65 0.71 -15.43
C TYR A 29 -4.93 0.59 -14.09
N GLU A 30 -4.04 -0.39 -13.97
CA GLU A 30 -3.24 -0.63 -12.77
C GLU A 30 -1.77 -0.89 -13.14
N HIS A 31 -0.85 -0.27 -12.40
CA HIS A 31 0.59 -0.44 -12.62
C HIS A 31 1.08 -1.81 -12.13
N LEU A 32 0.43 -2.39 -11.12
CA LEU A 32 0.68 -3.75 -10.65
C LEU A 32 -0.07 -4.79 -11.50
N PRO A 33 0.42 -6.04 -11.56
CA PRO A 33 -0.30 -7.13 -12.22
C PRO A 33 -1.56 -7.57 -11.46
N VAL A 34 -1.70 -7.17 -10.19
CA VAL A 34 -2.81 -7.56 -9.30
C VAL A 34 -3.65 -6.33 -8.91
N PRO A 35 -4.97 -6.47 -8.80
CA PRO A 35 -5.86 -5.39 -8.41
C PRO A 35 -5.86 -5.11 -6.88
N PHE A 36 -6.72 -4.18 -6.45
CA PHE A 36 -7.16 -3.91 -5.07
C PHE A 36 -6.26 -3.02 -4.21
N GLY A 37 -4.97 -2.91 -4.54
CA GLY A 37 -4.03 -2.14 -3.74
C GLY A 37 -4.05 -2.56 -2.26
N LEU A 38 -4.23 -1.61 -1.34
CA LEU A 38 -4.13 -1.84 0.12
C LEU A 38 -5.37 -2.50 0.77
N ASN A 39 -6.39 -2.96 0.04
CA ASN A 39 -7.64 -3.40 0.68
C ASN A 39 -8.40 -4.51 -0.09
N CYS A 40 -8.63 -5.65 0.56
CA CYS A 40 -9.33 -6.83 0.05
C CYS A 40 -10.86 -6.65 0.10
N GLN A 41 -11.76 -7.34 -0.63
CA GLN A 41 -11.82 -8.12 -1.88
C GLN A 41 -13.33 -8.34 -2.17
N ASP A 42 -14.15 -8.46 -1.12
CA ASP A 42 -15.55 -8.94 -1.21
C ASP A 42 -16.48 -8.11 -2.11
N LYS A 43 -16.38 -6.78 -2.10
CA LYS A 43 -17.24 -5.93 -2.96
C LYS A 43 -16.68 -5.70 -4.36
N PHE A 44 -15.42 -6.04 -4.58
CA PHE A 44 -14.75 -5.73 -5.84
C PHE A 44 -14.93 -6.82 -6.89
N ASN A 45 -15.14 -8.07 -6.46
CA ASN A 45 -15.41 -9.18 -7.37
C ASN A 45 -16.73 -8.99 -8.15
N GLU A 46 -17.79 -8.49 -7.51
CA GLU A 46 -19.08 -8.25 -8.17
C GLU A 46 -18.97 -7.24 -9.34
N VAL A 47 -18.18 -6.18 -9.16
CA VAL A 47 -17.93 -5.20 -10.23
C VAL A 47 -17.07 -5.79 -11.34
N ALA A 48 -16.07 -6.59 -10.96
CA ALA A 48 -15.15 -7.21 -11.90
C ALA A 48 -15.78 -8.30 -12.77
N GLU A 49 -16.90 -8.88 -12.35
CA GLU A 49 -17.66 -9.88 -13.12
C GLU A 49 -18.54 -9.27 -14.22
N SER A 50 -18.74 -7.95 -14.21
CA SER A 50 -19.56 -7.26 -15.21
C SER A 50 -18.87 -7.27 -16.58
N PRO A 51 -19.60 -7.55 -17.69
CA PRO A 51 -19.04 -7.46 -19.04
C PRO A 51 -18.64 -6.03 -19.43
N ASP A 52 -19.21 -5.02 -18.76
CA ASP A 52 -18.90 -3.61 -18.96
C ASP A 52 -17.73 -3.11 -18.11
N PHE A 53 -17.03 -4.01 -17.42
CA PHE A 53 -15.84 -3.70 -16.64
C PHE A 53 -14.61 -4.43 -17.18
N ASN A 54 -13.55 -3.68 -17.48
CA ASN A 54 -12.27 -4.25 -17.89
C ASN A 54 -11.17 -3.88 -16.90
N PHE A 55 -10.42 -4.87 -16.43
CA PHE A 55 -9.20 -4.67 -15.66
C PHE A 55 -7.98 -4.79 -16.59
N ILE A 56 -7.12 -3.76 -16.55
CA ILE A 56 -5.92 -3.64 -17.39
C ILE A 56 -4.73 -3.42 -16.45
N GLY A 57 -4.21 -4.53 -15.92
CA GLY A 57 -3.06 -4.54 -15.01
C GLY A 57 -1.71 -4.50 -15.73
N ASN A 58 -0.64 -4.31 -14.95
CA ASN A 58 0.75 -4.21 -15.41
C ASN A 58 0.97 -3.11 -16.46
N ILE A 59 0.20 -2.02 -16.38
CA ILE A 59 0.33 -0.84 -17.23
C ILE A 59 0.46 0.42 -16.37
N SER A 60 1.65 1.01 -16.38
CA SER A 60 1.88 2.34 -15.82
C SER A 60 1.40 3.41 -16.79
N ILE A 61 0.64 4.39 -16.30
CA ILE A 61 0.26 5.59 -17.06
C ILE A 61 1.18 6.75 -16.67
N GLY A 62 1.76 7.43 -17.66
CA GLY A 62 2.60 8.61 -17.43
C GLY A 62 3.67 8.82 -18.50
N ASP A 63 4.67 9.65 -18.19
CA ASP A 63 5.67 10.11 -19.16
C ASP A 63 7.05 9.42 -19.02
N HIS A 64 7.13 8.32 -18.26
CA HIS A 64 8.38 7.57 -18.06
C HIS A 64 8.55 6.44 -19.07
N ALA A 65 9.79 5.94 -19.22
CA ALA A 65 10.08 4.84 -20.12
C ALA A 65 9.25 3.60 -19.78
N GLY A 66 8.58 3.03 -20.80
CA GLY A 66 7.70 1.87 -20.63
C GLY A 66 6.27 2.18 -20.17
N ALA A 67 5.96 3.44 -19.84
CA ALA A 67 4.60 3.87 -19.51
C ALA A 67 3.77 4.16 -20.77
N LEU A 68 2.46 3.94 -20.67
CA LEU A 68 1.50 4.42 -21.66
C LEU A 68 1.25 5.92 -21.42
N PRO A 69 1.47 6.79 -22.42
CA PRO A 69 1.23 8.22 -22.26
C PRO A 69 -0.24 8.52 -22.01
N LEU A 70 -0.54 9.44 -21.09
CA LEU A 70 -1.91 9.85 -20.80
C LEU A 70 -2.62 10.39 -22.05
N ALA A 71 -1.89 11.09 -22.91
CA ALA A 71 -2.41 11.64 -24.16
C ALA A 71 -3.00 10.57 -25.10
N SER A 72 -2.51 9.33 -25.02
CA SER A 72 -3.03 8.21 -25.79
C SER A 72 -4.42 7.75 -25.34
N LEU A 73 -4.81 8.03 -24.09
CA LEU A 73 -6.12 7.65 -23.54
C LEU A 73 -7.21 8.69 -23.87
N LEU A 74 -6.83 9.98 -23.94
CA LEU A 74 -7.78 11.10 -24.07
C LEU A 74 -8.80 10.95 -25.21
N PRO A 75 -8.45 10.46 -26.42
CA PRO A 75 -9.41 10.32 -27.52
C PRO A 75 -10.42 9.18 -27.33
N HIS A 76 -10.18 8.26 -26.40
CA HIS A 76 -10.94 7.01 -26.27
C HIS A 76 -11.93 6.98 -25.10
N TYR A 77 -11.92 8.00 -24.24
CA TYR A 77 -12.77 8.04 -23.04
C TYR A 77 -13.44 9.39 -22.85
N ASP A 78 -14.72 9.37 -22.49
CA ASP A 78 -15.48 10.57 -22.12
C ASP A 78 -14.99 11.22 -20.82
N ALA A 79 -14.40 10.41 -19.93
CA ALA A 79 -13.87 10.84 -18.65
C ALA A 79 -12.70 9.95 -18.21
N ILE A 80 -11.72 10.57 -17.54
CA ILE A 80 -10.58 9.88 -16.92
C ILE A 80 -10.55 10.25 -15.43
N LEU A 81 -10.56 9.23 -14.57
CA LEU A 81 -10.44 9.35 -13.13
C LEU A 81 -9.02 8.99 -12.67
N PHE A 82 -8.40 9.86 -11.89
CA PHE A 82 -7.15 9.55 -11.20
C PHE A 82 -7.44 9.01 -9.80
N ALA A 83 -7.14 7.73 -9.59
CA ALA A 83 -7.37 6.99 -8.34
C ALA A 83 -6.13 6.21 -7.87
N TYR A 84 -4.93 6.63 -8.28
CA TYR A 84 -3.66 5.94 -8.03
C TYR A 84 -3.09 6.14 -6.60
N GLY A 85 -3.83 6.81 -5.72
CA GLY A 85 -3.45 7.02 -4.32
C GLY A 85 -2.21 7.91 -4.14
N ALA A 86 -1.53 7.73 -3.01
CA ALA A 86 -0.31 8.45 -2.66
C ALA A 86 0.89 7.49 -2.63
N SER A 87 1.73 7.57 -3.66
CA SER A 87 2.91 6.69 -3.83
C SER A 87 4.19 7.23 -3.20
N ARG A 88 4.23 8.51 -2.82
CA ARG A 88 5.44 9.16 -2.26
C ARG A 88 5.43 9.19 -0.75
N ASP A 89 6.59 8.86 -0.19
CA ASP A 89 6.87 8.99 1.24
C ASP A 89 7.13 10.44 1.64
N ARG A 90 6.84 10.76 2.90
CA ARG A 90 7.25 12.02 3.50
C ARG A 90 8.58 11.80 4.21
N THR A 91 9.60 12.52 3.76
CA THR A 91 10.91 12.55 4.42
C THR A 91 10.86 13.36 5.71
N LEU A 92 11.71 13.00 6.67
CA LEU A 92 11.95 13.73 7.90
C LEU A 92 12.77 15.00 7.64
N ASN A 93 13.57 15.01 6.58
CA ASN A 93 14.51 16.07 6.20
C ASN A 93 15.49 16.38 7.34
N ILE A 94 16.10 15.33 7.90
CA ILE A 94 17.07 15.44 8.98
C ILE A 94 18.44 14.88 8.55
N PRO A 95 19.55 15.37 9.12
CA PRO A 95 20.87 14.81 8.86
C PRO A 95 20.90 13.30 9.18
N GLY A 96 21.42 12.49 8.26
CA GLY A 96 21.53 11.04 8.45
C GLY A 96 20.46 10.21 7.74
N GLU A 97 19.34 10.81 7.34
CA GLU A 97 18.16 10.07 6.83
C GLU A 97 18.47 9.21 5.60
N ASP A 98 19.24 9.72 4.64
CA ASP A 98 19.47 9.06 3.35
C ASP A 98 20.75 8.21 3.29
N ASN A 99 21.66 8.35 4.27
CA ASN A 99 22.99 7.75 4.22
C ASN A 99 23.29 6.78 5.36
N LEU A 100 22.51 6.80 6.44
CA LEU A 100 22.63 5.81 7.51
C LEU A 100 21.80 4.57 7.19
N LYS A 101 22.35 3.40 7.51
CA LYS A 101 21.62 2.13 7.43
C LYS A 101 20.61 2.02 8.58
N GLY A 102 19.54 1.25 8.36
CA GLY A 102 18.52 1.00 9.37
C GLY A 102 17.40 2.06 9.43
N ILE A 103 17.40 3.03 8.50
CA ILE A 103 16.33 4.02 8.35
C ILE A 103 15.47 3.59 7.16
N TYR A 104 14.18 3.40 7.41
CA TYR A 104 13.21 2.96 6.40
C TYR A 104 11.95 3.80 6.50
N SER A 105 11.33 4.10 5.36
CA SER A 105 9.97 4.63 5.38
C SER A 105 9.00 3.54 5.86
N ALA A 106 7.95 3.95 6.57
CA ALA A 106 6.94 3.00 7.03
C ALA A 106 6.26 2.31 5.84
N ARG A 107 6.05 3.02 4.72
CA ARG A 107 5.52 2.43 3.48
C ARG A 107 6.45 1.35 2.92
N ALA A 108 7.75 1.59 2.86
CA ALA A 108 8.71 0.61 2.36
C ALA A 108 8.71 -0.65 3.23
N PHE A 109 8.69 -0.49 4.55
CA PHE A 109 8.62 -1.61 5.49
C PHE A 109 7.30 -2.39 5.36
N VAL A 110 6.17 -1.68 5.19
CA VAL A 110 4.86 -2.30 4.94
C VAL A 110 4.83 -3.04 3.61
N GLY A 111 5.32 -2.40 2.56
CA GLY A 111 5.39 -3.00 1.24
C GLY A 111 6.27 -4.23 1.21
N TRP A 112 7.39 -4.22 1.94
CA TRP A 112 8.25 -5.38 2.10
C TRP A 112 7.52 -6.57 2.73
N TYR A 113 6.87 -6.39 3.88
CA TYR A 113 6.20 -7.52 4.53
C TYR A 113 4.95 -8.00 3.77
N ASN A 114 4.28 -7.11 3.02
CA ASN A 114 3.12 -7.41 2.18
C ASN A 114 3.49 -7.85 0.73
N GLY A 115 4.76 -7.95 0.39
CA GLY A 115 5.19 -8.47 -0.92
C GLY A 115 4.98 -7.53 -2.11
N LEU A 116 4.99 -6.21 -1.90
CA LEU A 116 5.02 -5.25 -2.99
C LEU A 116 6.32 -5.41 -3.81
N PRO A 117 6.24 -5.61 -5.14
CA PRO A 117 7.42 -5.85 -5.97
C PRO A 117 8.51 -4.78 -5.85
N GLU A 118 8.11 -3.50 -5.69
CA GLU A 118 9.04 -2.38 -5.55
C GLU A 118 9.90 -2.42 -4.27
N TYR A 119 9.48 -3.20 -3.26
CA TYR A 119 10.19 -3.38 -2.00
C TYR A 119 10.62 -4.84 -1.78
N ALA A 120 10.58 -5.67 -2.82
CA ALA A 120 10.95 -7.08 -2.73
C ALA A 120 12.39 -7.26 -2.24
N ASP A 121 13.30 -6.38 -2.66
CA ASP A 121 14.73 -6.40 -2.31
C ASP A 121 15.06 -5.66 -1.01
N LEU A 122 14.07 -5.18 -0.26
CA LEU A 122 14.32 -4.55 1.03
C LEU A 122 14.80 -5.60 2.04
N GLU A 123 15.94 -5.31 2.68
CA GLU A 123 16.54 -6.18 3.71
C GLU A 123 16.70 -5.42 5.02
N PRO A 124 15.63 -5.30 5.83
CA PRO A 124 15.73 -4.66 7.12
C PRO A 124 16.59 -5.50 8.08
N ASP A 125 17.69 -4.92 8.58
CA ASP A 125 18.53 -5.59 9.58
C ASP A 125 17.94 -5.43 10.98
N LEU A 126 17.16 -6.43 11.40
CA LEU A 126 16.52 -6.48 12.71
C LEU A 126 17.39 -7.17 13.78
N THR A 127 18.67 -7.41 13.50
CA THR A 127 19.60 -8.15 14.39
C THR A 127 20.61 -7.25 15.13
N GLN A 128 20.75 -5.99 14.71
CA GLN A 128 21.72 -5.07 15.33
C GLN A 128 21.28 -4.56 16.70
N GLY A 129 19.98 -4.42 16.93
CA GLY A 129 19.44 -3.77 18.12
C GLY A 129 18.22 -4.49 18.70
N ASP A 130 17.90 -4.14 19.95
CA ASP A 130 16.72 -4.63 20.66
C ASP A 130 15.57 -3.61 20.68
N GLU A 131 15.77 -2.44 20.09
CA GLU A 131 14.83 -1.32 20.09
C GLU A 131 14.66 -0.73 18.69
N ALA A 132 13.41 -0.56 18.26
CA ALA A 132 13.04 0.15 17.03
C ALA A 132 12.29 1.45 17.37
N ILE A 133 12.55 2.52 16.61
CA ILE A 133 11.91 3.82 16.77
C ILE A 133 11.05 4.09 15.54
N ILE A 134 9.77 4.38 15.77
CA ILE A 134 8.80 4.74 14.72
C ILE A 134 8.42 6.20 14.90
N ILE A 135 8.62 7.00 13.85
CA ILE A 135 8.25 8.42 13.86
C ILE A 135 6.85 8.58 13.23
N GLY A 136 5.87 8.93 14.05
CA GLY A 136 4.47 9.11 13.62
C GLY A 136 3.48 8.39 14.54
N GLN A 137 2.25 8.92 14.63
CA GLN A 137 1.17 8.40 15.48
C GLN A 137 -0.14 8.22 14.70
N GLY A 138 -0.10 7.52 13.57
CA GLY A 138 -1.28 7.11 12.80
C GLY A 138 -1.16 5.65 12.35
N ASN A 139 -2.28 5.01 11.97
CA ASN A 139 -2.45 3.54 11.86
C ASN A 139 -1.22 2.74 11.41
N VAL A 140 -0.59 3.16 10.32
CA VAL A 140 0.63 2.53 9.79
C VAL A 140 1.75 2.35 10.84
N ALA A 141 1.95 3.32 11.74
CA ALA A 141 2.95 3.22 12.79
C ALA A 141 2.61 2.12 13.83
N LEU A 142 1.33 1.86 14.11
CA LEU A 142 0.93 0.73 14.94
C LEU A 142 1.03 -0.58 14.17
N ASP A 143 0.75 -0.59 12.87
CA ASP A 143 0.88 -1.82 12.05
C ASP A 143 2.35 -2.28 12.00
N VAL A 144 3.27 -1.35 11.76
CA VAL A 144 4.72 -1.62 11.84
C VAL A 144 5.12 -2.08 13.24
N ALA A 145 4.63 -1.42 14.30
CA ALA A 145 4.90 -1.83 15.68
C ALA A 145 4.38 -3.25 15.98
N ARG A 146 3.17 -3.58 15.51
CA ARG A 146 2.55 -4.89 15.65
C ARG A 146 3.38 -5.95 14.94
N ILE A 147 3.76 -5.73 13.68
CA ILE A 147 4.60 -6.67 12.92
C ILE A 147 5.96 -6.91 13.60
N LEU A 148 6.59 -5.85 14.14
CA LEU A 148 7.88 -5.98 14.81
C LEU A 148 7.83 -6.73 16.16
N LEU A 149 6.67 -6.76 16.82
CA LEU A 149 6.52 -7.32 18.17
C LEU A 149 5.69 -8.60 18.22
N GLN A 150 4.92 -8.91 17.17
CA GLN A 150 4.08 -10.11 17.11
C GLN A 150 4.96 -11.36 17.00
N ASP A 151 4.48 -12.44 17.62
CA ASP A 151 5.08 -13.76 17.47
C ASP A 151 5.11 -14.17 15.98
N PRO A 152 6.29 -14.48 15.40
CA PRO A 152 6.39 -14.95 14.03
C PRO A 152 5.49 -16.15 13.72
N ASP A 153 5.24 -17.04 14.68
CA ASP A 153 4.38 -18.21 14.46
C ASP A 153 2.91 -17.82 14.31
N VAL A 154 2.47 -16.73 14.93
CA VAL A 154 1.14 -16.14 14.68
C VAL A 154 1.11 -15.44 13.32
N LEU A 155 2.17 -14.73 12.96
CA LEU A 155 2.24 -14.08 11.65
C LEU A 155 2.24 -15.11 10.50
N ARG A 156 2.80 -16.30 10.69
CA ARG A 156 2.75 -17.40 9.70
C ARG A 156 1.35 -17.85 9.31
N THR A 157 0.30 -17.50 10.07
CA THR A 157 -1.09 -17.80 9.72
C THR A 157 -1.76 -16.71 8.89
N THR A 158 -1.01 -15.70 8.45
CA THR A 158 -1.47 -14.55 7.63
C THR A 158 -0.82 -14.55 6.25
N ASP A 159 -1.20 -13.61 5.38
CA ASP A 159 -0.64 -13.43 4.03
C ASP A 159 0.76 -12.78 3.97
N ILE A 160 1.40 -12.53 5.10
CA ILE A 160 2.76 -11.99 5.18
C ILE A 160 3.75 -12.86 4.40
N THR A 161 4.72 -12.22 3.73
CA THR A 161 5.70 -12.95 2.92
C THR A 161 6.61 -13.85 3.77
N GLU A 162 6.98 -15.02 3.23
CA GLU A 162 7.92 -15.94 3.88
C GLU A 162 9.27 -15.26 4.17
N ARG A 163 9.76 -14.42 3.24
CA ARG A 163 10.99 -13.63 3.43
C ARG A 163 10.89 -12.72 4.66
N ALA A 164 9.76 -12.05 4.85
CA ALA A 164 9.57 -11.19 6.01
C ALA A 164 9.51 -12.00 7.32
N ILE A 165 8.84 -13.15 7.31
CA ILE A 165 8.83 -14.07 8.45
C ILE A 165 10.24 -14.52 8.80
N ASP A 166 11.04 -14.95 7.83
CA ASP A 166 12.41 -15.44 8.07
C ASP A 166 13.31 -14.35 8.67
N THR A 167 13.11 -13.09 8.27
CA THR A 167 13.78 -11.94 8.88
C THR A 167 13.26 -11.68 10.30
N LEU A 168 11.95 -11.71 10.52
CA LEU A 168 11.33 -11.47 11.83
C LEU A 168 11.69 -12.56 12.85
N GLN A 169 11.85 -13.81 12.43
CA GLN A 169 12.31 -14.90 13.29
C GLN A 169 13.72 -14.67 13.84
N LYS A 170 14.58 -13.97 13.10
CA LYS A 170 15.94 -13.61 13.52
C LYS A 170 15.97 -12.28 14.29
N SER A 171 14.84 -11.59 14.38
CA SER A 171 14.74 -10.27 15.00
C SER A 171 15.10 -10.30 16.48
N ARG A 172 15.98 -9.37 16.88
CA ARG A 172 16.32 -9.10 18.28
C ARG A 172 15.50 -7.96 18.87
N VAL A 173 14.64 -7.30 18.08
CA VAL A 173 13.77 -6.23 18.55
C VAL A 173 12.82 -6.78 19.62
N ARG A 174 12.81 -6.10 20.77
CA ARG A 174 11.93 -6.38 21.92
C ARG A 174 11.13 -5.16 22.36
N ARG A 175 11.54 -3.97 21.92
CA ARG A 175 10.92 -2.70 22.27
C ARG A 175 10.68 -1.87 21.01
N VAL A 176 9.49 -1.28 20.92
CA VAL A 176 9.15 -0.31 19.88
C VAL A 176 8.74 0.99 20.55
N ARG A 177 9.39 2.10 20.19
CA ARG A 177 9.00 3.45 20.62
C ARG A 177 8.32 4.19 19.49
N VAL A 178 7.06 4.57 19.72
CA VAL A 178 6.29 5.38 18.78
C VAL A 178 6.37 6.85 19.20
N VAL A 179 7.04 7.67 18.40
CA VAL A 179 7.30 9.07 18.70
C VAL A 179 6.36 9.96 17.90
N GLY A 180 5.56 10.75 18.61
CA GLY A 180 4.71 11.78 18.03
C GLY A 180 5.26 13.18 18.23
N ARG A 181 5.05 14.04 17.23
CA ARG A 181 5.37 15.48 17.34
C ARG A 181 4.31 16.31 18.09
N ARG A 182 3.16 15.72 18.44
CA ARG A 182 2.02 16.36 19.11
C ARG A 182 1.54 15.49 20.27
N GLY A 183 0.66 16.05 21.10
CA GLY A 183 0.14 15.37 22.29
C GLY A 183 -0.92 14.30 21.99
N PRO A 184 -1.37 13.58 23.03
CA PRO A 184 -2.31 12.46 22.91
C PRO A 184 -3.64 12.81 22.23
N LEU A 185 -4.12 14.05 22.38
CA LEU A 185 -5.36 14.53 21.75
C LEU A 185 -5.27 14.67 20.21
N GLN A 186 -4.06 14.59 19.63
CA GLN A 186 -3.83 14.71 18.19
C GLN A 186 -3.41 13.39 17.54
N VAL A 187 -3.49 12.28 18.30
CA VAL A 187 -3.24 10.94 17.81
C VAL A 187 -4.29 10.57 16.76
N ARG A 188 -3.85 9.98 15.64
CA ARG A 188 -4.72 9.61 14.50
C ARG A 188 -5.08 8.13 14.46
N PHE A 189 -4.79 7.37 15.52
CA PHE A 189 -5.24 5.99 15.64
C PHE A 189 -6.72 5.95 16.05
N MET A 190 -7.56 5.32 15.22
CA MET A 190 -8.92 4.95 15.60
C MET A 190 -8.88 3.58 16.29
N GLY A 191 -9.72 3.35 17.31
CA GLY A 191 -9.69 2.18 18.22
C GLY A 191 -9.90 0.79 17.60
N LEU A 192 -9.81 0.66 16.28
CA LEU A 192 -9.71 -0.59 15.53
C LEU A 192 -8.40 -0.54 14.75
N SER A 193 -7.31 -0.94 15.40
CA SER A 193 -6.00 -1.06 14.79
C SER A 193 -5.98 -2.23 13.82
N GLY A 194 -5.76 -1.96 12.53
CA GLY A 194 -5.43 -2.98 11.55
C GLY A 194 -5.36 -2.40 10.15
N ALA A 195 -4.16 -2.07 9.68
CA ALA A 195 -3.87 -2.37 8.29
C ALA A 195 -3.80 -3.89 8.15
N TYR A 196 -4.83 -4.43 7.50
CA TYR A 196 -4.74 -5.34 6.36
C TYR A 196 -3.43 -6.15 6.26
N LEU A 197 -3.40 -7.24 7.01
CA LEU A 197 -3.00 -8.53 6.46
C LEU A 197 -4.31 -9.22 6.09
N CYS A 198 -4.41 -9.73 4.87
CA CYS A 198 -5.39 -10.76 4.56
C CYS A 198 -4.74 -12.13 4.85
#